data_AF-A0A3D3AB17-F1
#
_entry.id   AF-A0A3D3AB17-F1
#
_cell.length_a   1.000
_cell.length_b   1.000
_cell.length_c   1.000
_cell.angle_alpha   90.00
_cell.angle_beta   90.00
_cell.angle_gamma   90.00
#
_symmetry.space_group_name_H-M   'P 1'
#
loop_
_entity.id
_entity.type
_entity.pdbx_description
1 polymer ?
#
loop_
_entity_poly.entity_id
_entity_poly.type
_entity_poly.pdbx_seq_one_letter_code
_entity_poly.pdbx_strand_id
1 'polypeptide(L)' 'ATGMGLYLANEMAKDLKIELDIRSKPQKGTEIIILFPIIDA' A
#
# COMPACT_ATOMS: atom_id res chain seq x y z
N ALA A 1 -9.76 6.89 -14.88
CA ALA A 1 -9.50 6.17 -13.62
C ALA A 1 -10.17 6.93 -12.49
N THR A 2 -11.05 6.30 -11.72
CA THR A 2 -11.91 6.95 -10.71
C THR A 2 -11.20 7.33 -9.40
N GLY A 3 -9.89 7.11 -9.31
CA GLY A 3 -9.12 7.31 -8.06
C GLY A 3 -9.31 6.19 -7.02
N MET A 4 -10.17 5.21 -7.28
CA MET A 4 -10.55 4.18 -6.32
C MET A 4 -9.49 3.11 -6.06
N GLY A 5 -8.51 2.93 -6.96
CA GLY A 5 -7.56 1.82 -6.86
C GLY A 5 -6.74 1.85 -5.57
N LEU A 6 -6.20 3.03 -5.21
CA LEU A 6 -5.41 3.17 -4.00
C LEU A 6 -6.27 3.10 -2.73
N TYR A 7 -7.50 3.61 -2.82
CA TYR A 7 -8.47 3.50 -1.73
C TYR A 7 -8.76 2.02 -1.40
N LEU A 8 -9.10 1.22 -2.41
CA LEU A 8 -9.39 -0.21 -2.22
C LEU A 8 -8.16 -0.97 -1.71
N ALA A 9 -6.97 -0.66 -2.22
CA ALA A 9 -5.73 -1.26 -1.74
C ALA A 9 -5.47 -0.95 -0.26
N ASN A 10 -5.76 0.27 0.17
CA ASN A 10 -5.62 0.68 1.58
C ASN A 10 -6.63 -0.01 2.50
N GLU A 11 -7.89 -0.16 2.06
CA GLU A 11 -8.90 -0.88 2.84
C GLU A 11 -8.54 -2.36 2.99
N MET A 12 -8.10 -3.02 1.91
CA MET A 12 -7.62 -4.41 1.98
C MET A 12 -6.38 -4.56 2.89
N ALA A 13 -5.48 -3.58 2.87
CA ALA A 13 -4.27 -3.62 3.68
C ALA A 13 -4.59 -3.57 5.18
N LYS A 14 -5.54 -2.72 5.59
CA LYS A 14 -6.03 -2.66 6.98
C LYS A 14 -6.61 -4.00 7.45
N ASP A 15 -7.46 -4.61 6.64
CA ASP A 15 -8.11 -5.88 6.98
C ASP A 15 -7.10 -7.01 7.19
N LEU A 16 -6.04 -7.04 6.38
CA LEU A 16 -5.01 -8.08 6.38
C LEU A 16 -3.80 -7.75 7.26
N LYS A 17 -3.81 -6.63 7.99
CA LYS A 17 -2.65 -6.10 8.73
C LYS A 17 -1.38 -5.97 7.87
N ILE A 18 -1.57 -5.64 6.60
CA ILE A 18 -0.52 -5.29 5.65
C ILE A 18 -0.24 -3.80 5.81
N GLU A 19 1.02 -3.41 5.85
CA GLU A 19 1.39 -1.99 5.85
C GLU A 19 1.65 -1.50 4.42
N LEU A 20 1.18 -0.29 4.13
CA LEU A 20 1.35 0.38 2.84
C LEU A 20 2.07 1.71 3.07
N ASP A 21 3.29 1.84 2.53
CA ASP A 21 4.08 3.07 2.57
C ASP A 21 4.26 3.61 1.14
N ILE A 22 3.91 4.87 0.92
CA ILE A 22 3.94 5.51 -0.40
C ILE A 22 4.85 6.72 -0.32
N ARG A 23 5.97 6.63 -1.03
CA ARG A 23 6.99 7.67 -1.10
C ARG A 23 7.00 8.25 -2.49
N SER A 24 6.50 9.48 -2.62
CA SER A 24 6.60 10.21 -3.90
C SER A 24 7.66 11.28 -3.79
N LYS A 25 8.54 11.35 -4.80
CA LYS A 25 9.53 12.41 -4.90
C LYS A 25 9.39 13.10 -6.26
N PRO A 26 9.15 14.44 -6.28
CA PRO A 26 9.05 15.17 -7.53
C PRO A 26 10.25 14.91 -8.43
N GLN A 27 10.00 14.66 -9.71
CA GLN A 27 11.01 14.35 -10.73
C GLN A 27 11.80 13.05 -10.49
N LYS A 28 11.45 12.23 -9.49
CA LYS A 28 12.06 10.91 -9.24
C LYS A 28 11.05 9.76 -9.22
N GLY A 29 9.77 10.06 -9.40
CA GLY A 29 8.69 9.07 -9.45
C GLY A 29 8.10 8.76 -8.08
N THR A 30 7.40 7.64 -8.02
CA THR A 30 6.68 7.17 -6.82
C THR A 30 7.11 5.74 -6.52
N GLU A 31 7.51 5.52 -5.28
CA GLU A 31 7.80 4.22 -4.70
C GLU A 31 6.61 3.81 -3.81
N ILE A 32 6.16 2.57 -3.96
CA ILE A 32 5.10 1.97 -3.15
C ILE A 32 5.71 0.73 -2.50
N ILE A 33 5.71 0.69 -1.18
CA ILE A 33 6.24 -0.39 -0.37
C ILE A 33 5.05 -1.08 0.31
N ILE A 34 4.99 -2.40 0.17
CA ILE A 34 3.92 -3.24 0.73
C ILE A 34 4.58 -4.25 1.66
N LEU A 35 4.23 -4.22 2.94
CA LEU A 35 4.80 -5.08 3.98
C LEU A 35 3.75 -6.08 4.45
N PHE A 36 4.00 -7.36 4.21
CA PHE A 36 3.09 -8.44 4.61
C PHE A 36 3.49 -8.98 5.99
N PRO A 37 2.54 -9.21 6.90
CA PRO A 37 2.85 -9.82 8.19
C PRO A 37 3.24 -11.29 8.00
N ILE A 38 4.23 -11.74 8.78
CA ILE A 38 4.52 -13.17 8.90
C ILE A 38 3.48 -13.76 9.85
N ILE A 39 2.80 -14.83 9.42
CA ILE A 39 1.87 -15.58 10.26
C ILE A 39 2.59 -16.86 10.69
N ASP A 40 2.89 -16.97 11.97
CA ASP A 40 3.37 -18.24 12.56
C ASP A 40 2.20 -19.22 12.68
N ALA A 41 2.45 -20.48 12.32
CA ALA A 41 1.46 -21.57 12.24
C ALA A 41 1.20 -22.25 13.59
#